data_AF-A0A1H0QNL6-F1
#
_entry.id   AF-A0A1H0QNL6-F1
#
_cell.length_a   1.000
_cell.length_b   1.000
_cell.length_c   1.000
_cell.angle_alpha   90.00
_cell.angle_beta   90.00
_cell.angle_gamma   90.00
#
_symmetry.space_group_name_H-M   'P 1'
#
loop_
_entity.id
_entity.type
_entity.pdbx_description
1 polymer ?
#
loop_
_entity_poly.entity_id
_entity_poly.type
_entity_poly.pdbx_seq_one_letter_code
_entity_poly.pdbx_strand_id
1 'polypeptide(L)'
;VETITVYDVVDVPNHHMFKLNFAAYDYFWIQFNYENGLCGFSLVFNDQFGTSLGKRLAYSEIADWDSYLKDIMEEIELRIPDKFLKAKGWL
;
A
#
# COMPACT_ATOMS: atom_id res chain seq x y z
N VAL A 1 -0.25 18.64 1.80
CA VAL A 1 0.91 17.94 1.21
C VAL A 1 0.69 16.48 1.50
N GLU A 2 0.46 15.66 0.48
CA GLU A 2 0.42 14.22 0.65
C GLU A 2 1.84 13.75 0.98
N THR A 3 2.09 13.43 2.24
CA THR A 3 3.40 12.96 2.70
C THR A 3 3.49 11.47 2.50
N ILE A 4 4.01 11.06 1.34
CA ILE A 4 4.59 9.72 1.20
C ILE A 4 5.91 9.74 1.97
N THR A 5 6.09 8.79 2.90
CA THR A 5 7.29 8.68 3.72
C THR A 5 7.98 7.35 3.46
N VAL A 6 9.27 7.40 3.15
CA VAL A 6 10.15 6.21 3.08
C VAL A 6 10.77 5.99 4.46
N TYR A 7 10.76 4.76 4.95
CA TYR A 7 11.36 4.40 6.25
C TYR A 7 11.79 2.94 6.27
N ASP A 8 12.46 2.52 7.35
CA ASP A 8 13.03 1.18 7.52
C ASP A 8 13.86 0.72 6.31
N VAL A 9 14.72 1.61 5.83
CA VAL A 9 15.61 1.32 4.69
C VAL A 9 16.81 0.53 5.19
N VAL A 10 17.01 -0.66 4.63
CA VAL A 10 18.24 -1.44 4.80
C VAL A 10 18.85 -1.69 3.43
N ASP A 11 20.13 -1.38 3.31
CA ASP A 11 20.91 -1.57 2.09
C ASP A 11 22.26 -2.20 2.45
N VAL A 12 22.27 -3.54 2.56
CA VAL A 12 23.47 -4.33 2.88
C VAL A 12 23.54 -5.55 1.97
N PRO A 13 24.72 -6.18 1.78
CA PRO A 13 24.85 -7.34 0.91
C PRO A 13 23.84 -8.45 1.26
N ASN A 14 23.11 -8.93 0.26
CA ASN A 14 22.06 -9.96 0.37
C ASN A 14 20.82 -9.57 1.20
N HIS A 15 20.68 -8.30 1.58
CA HIS A 15 19.50 -7.82 2.27
C HIS A 15 19.18 -6.36 1.92
N HIS A 16 18.17 -6.18 1.08
CA HIS A 16 17.66 -4.88 0.68
C HIS A 16 16.17 -4.80 1.01
N MET A 17 15.80 -3.82 1.82
CA MET A 17 14.41 -3.57 2.18
C MET A 17 14.14 -2.08 2.31
N PHE A 18 12.88 -1.72 2.08
CA PHE A 18 12.36 -0.41 2.43
C PHE A 18 10.85 -0.50 2.61
N LYS A 19 10.29 0.49 3.31
CA LYS A 19 8.86 0.66 3.43
C LYS A 19 8.46 2.04 2.96
N LEU A 20 7.26 2.15 2.39
CA LEU A 20 6.58 3.42 2.15
C LEU A 20 5.34 3.48 3.03
N ASN A 21 5.05 4.63 3.61
CA ASN A 21 3.77 4.91 4.27
C ASN A 21 3.13 6.13 3.61
N PHE A 22 1.84 6.05 3.29
CA PHE A 22 1.08 7.12 2.66
C PHE A 22 -0.41 7.04 3.01
N ALA A 23 -1.11 8.16 2.93
CA ALA A 23 -2.55 8.19 3.11
C ALA A 23 -3.24 7.88 1.78
N ALA A 24 -4.26 7.01 1.80
CA ALA A 24 -5.15 6.75 0.68
C ALA A 24 -6.56 7.25 1.01
N TYR A 25 -7.16 8.00 0.07
CA TYR A 25 -8.53 8.55 0.17
C TYR A 25 -8.77 9.42 1.43
N ASP A 26 -7.75 10.06 1.98
CA ASP A 26 -7.81 10.75 3.28
C ASP A 26 -8.40 9.88 4.43
N TYR A 27 -8.38 8.55 4.29
CA TYR A 27 -9.12 7.65 5.17
C TYR A 27 -8.23 6.59 5.81
N PHE A 28 -7.46 5.87 5.00
CA PHE A 28 -6.55 4.82 5.48
C PHE A 28 -5.09 5.23 5.31
N TRP A 29 -4.26 4.82 6.26
CA TRP A 29 -2.82 4.74 6.06
C TRP A 29 -2.48 3.41 5.40
N ILE A 30 -1.70 3.48 4.32
CA ILE A 30 -1.25 2.34 3.54
C ILE A 30 0.26 2.22 3.66
N GLN A 31 0.69 1.01 3.95
CA GLN A 31 2.10 0.66 3.93
C GLN A 31 2.39 -0.23 2.72
N PHE A 32 3.36 0.19 1.90
CA PHE A 32 4.02 -0.68 0.95
C PHE A 32 5.29 -1.24 1.59
N ASN A 33 5.49 -2.55 1.49
CA ASN A 33 6.70 -3.22 1.96
C ASN A 33 7.44 -3.79 0.76
N TYR A 34 8.75 -3.56 0.70
CA TYR A 34 9.66 -4.28 -0.19
C TYR A 34 10.76 -4.90 0.64
N GLU A 35 11.05 -6.18 0.38
CA GLU A 35 12.15 -6.90 1.01
C GLU A 35 12.65 -8.00 0.07
N ASN A 36 13.92 -7.95 -0.29
CA ASN A 36 14.61 -8.97 -1.11
C ASN A 36 13.81 -9.39 -2.35
N GLY A 37 13.26 -8.41 -3.07
CA GLY A 37 12.51 -8.63 -4.30
C GLY A 37 11.02 -8.95 -4.10
N LEU A 38 10.55 -9.21 -2.88
CA LEU A 38 9.12 -9.42 -2.60
C LEU A 38 8.47 -8.11 -2.12
N CYS A 39 7.30 -7.79 -2.67
CA CYS A 39 6.53 -6.61 -2.28
C CYS A 39 5.05 -6.88 -2.05
N GLY A 40 4.41 -6.01 -1.27
CA GLY A 40 2.97 -6.03 -1.03
C GLY A 40 2.49 -4.83 -0.24
N PHE A 41 1.17 -4.64 -0.23
CA PHE A 41 0.48 -3.54 0.43
C PHE A 41 -0.27 -4.02 1.67
N SER A 42 -0.40 -3.16 2.67
CA SER A 42 -1.18 -3.42 3.87
C SER A 42 -1.81 -2.15 4.42
N LEU A 43 -3.01 -2.27 4.99
CA LEU A 43 -3.57 -1.22 5.85
C LEU A 43 -2.70 -1.08 7.10
N VAL A 44 -2.61 0.13 7.64
CA VAL A 44 -1.98 0.39 8.94
C VAL A 44 -3.05 0.75 9.94
N PHE A 45 -3.09 0.04 11.07
CA PHE A 45 -4.01 0.32 12.18
C PHE A 45 -3.22 0.58 13.45
N ASN A 46 -3.36 1.79 14.02
CA ASN A 46 -2.77 2.16 15.32
C ASN A 46 -1.28 1.75 15.46
N ASP A 47 -0.48 2.05 14.43
CA ASP A 47 0.96 1.73 14.35
C ASP A 47 1.32 0.23 14.45
N GLN A 48 0.34 -0.66 14.24
CA GLN A 48 0.54 -2.12 14.12
C GLN A 48 0.39 -2.57 12.66
N PHE A 49 1.05 -3.69 12.33
CA PHE A 49 0.87 -4.37 11.04
C PHE A 49 -0.62 -4.68 10.84
N GLY A 50 -1.25 -3.99 9.90
CA GLY A 50 -2.65 -4.21 9.60
C GLY A 50 -2.86 -5.23 8.49
N THR A 51 -4.07 -5.23 7.96
CA THR A 51 -4.55 -6.23 7.00
C THR A 51 -3.83 -6.12 5.66
N SER A 52 -3.29 -7.24 5.16
CA SER A 52 -2.72 -7.32 3.81
C SER A 52 -3.77 -6.95 2.76
N LEU A 53 -3.37 -6.16 1.77
CA LEU A 53 -4.15 -5.81 0.60
C LEU A 53 -3.60 -6.60 -0.58
N GLY A 54 -4.45 -7.43 -1.19
CA GLY A 54 -4.05 -8.28 -2.31
C GLY A 54 -2.95 -9.30 -1.97
N LYS A 55 -2.29 -9.79 -3.02
CA LYS A 55 -1.20 -10.78 -2.91
C LYS A 55 0.15 -10.08 -2.74
N ARG A 56 1.01 -10.68 -1.91
CA ARG A 56 2.45 -10.39 -1.92
C ARG A 56 3.05 -11.09 -3.14
N LEU A 57 3.81 -10.37 -3.94
CA LEU A 57 4.37 -10.84 -5.21
C LEU A 57 5.86 -10.52 -5.27
N ALA A 58 6.61 -11.24 -6.11
CA ALA A 58 7.93 -10.76 -6.49
C ALA A 58 7.74 -9.49 -7.35
N TYR A 59 8.42 -8.41 -6.98
CA TYR A 59 8.42 -7.15 -7.70
C TYR A 59 8.74 -7.36 -9.19
N SER A 60 9.65 -8.29 -9.50
CA SER A 60 10.05 -8.66 -10.86
C SER A 60 8.99 -9.43 -11.64
N GLU A 61 7.99 -10.02 -10.98
CA GLU A 61 6.90 -10.76 -11.61
C GLU A 61 5.67 -9.90 -11.91
N ILE A 62 5.63 -8.66 -11.39
CA ILE A 62 4.56 -7.71 -11.69
C ILE A 62 4.83 -7.09 -13.05
N ALA A 63 4.23 -7.68 -14.09
CA ALA A 63 4.34 -7.21 -15.47
C ALA A 63 3.44 -6.01 -15.78
N ASP A 64 2.29 -5.93 -15.11
CA ASP A 64 1.30 -4.86 -15.25
C ASP A 64 1.02 -4.22 -13.89
N TRP A 65 1.70 -3.11 -13.63
CA TRP A 65 1.55 -2.36 -12.39
C TRP A 65 0.21 -1.64 -12.30
N ASP A 66 -0.37 -1.21 -13.43
CA ASP A 66 -1.63 -0.48 -13.44
C ASP A 66 -2.77 -1.40 -13.00
N SER A 67 -2.83 -2.62 -13.54
CA SER A 67 -3.81 -3.62 -13.12
C SER A 67 -3.60 -4.03 -11.65
N TYR A 68 -2.35 -4.26 -11.24
CA TYR A 68 -2.07 -4.66 -9.86
C TYR A 68 -2.49 -3.57 -8.85
N LEU A 69 -2.14 -2.31 -9.12
CA LEU A 69 -2.50 -1.19 -8.25
C LEU A 69 -4.01 -0.93 -8.26
N LYS A 70 -4.70 -1.15 -9.38
CA LYS A 70 -6.15 -1.05 -9.45
C LYS A 70 -6.84 -2.05 -8.51
N ASP A 71 -6.39 -3.30 -8.48
CA ASP A 71 -6.93 -4.30 -7.55
C ASP A 71 -6.72 -3.87 -6.08
N ILE A 72 -5.57 -3.27 -5.76
CA ILE A 72 -5.29 -2.71 -4.43
C ILE A 72 -6.21 -1.54 -4.10
N MET A 73 -6.48 -0.65 -5.07
CA MET A 73 -7.40 0.48 -4.91
C MET A 73 -8.83 -0.01 -4.64
N GLU A 74 -9.32 -0.98 -5.40
CA GLU A 74 -10.66 -1.57 -5.21
C GLU A 74 -10.80 -2.18 -3.80
N GLU A 75 -9.78 -2.89 -3.31
CA GLU A 75 -9.77 -3.40 -1.93
C GLU A 75 -9.82 -2.27 -0.89
N ILE A 76 -9.14 -1.14 -1.12
CA ILE A 76 -9.20 0.02 -0.21
C ILE A 76 -10.60 0.63 -0.23
N GLU A 77 -11.16 0.87 -1.41
CA GLU A 77 -12.48 1.49 -1.60
C GLU A 77 -13.60 0.66 -0.97
N LEU A 78 -13.55 -0.68 -1.10
CA LEU A 78 -14.51 -1.60 -0.46
C LEU A 78 -14.59 -1.47 1.07
N ARG A 79 -13.55 -0.90 1.69
CA ARG A 79 -13.46 -0.70 3.14
C ARG A 79 -13.81 0.73 3.57
N ILE A 80 -14.03 1.63 2.62
CA ILE A 80 -14.47 3.01 2.88
C ILE A 80 -15.98 3.10 2.70
N PRO A 81 -16.73 3.70 3.64
CA PRO A 81 -18.18 3.84 3.47
C PRO A 81 -18.54 4.65 2.21
N ASP A 82 -19.46 4.16 1.37
CA ASP A 82 -19.93 4.85 0.15
C ASP A 82 -20.31 6.32 0.37
N LYS A 83 -20.95 6.62 1.52
CA LYS A 83 -21.35 8.00 1.86
C LYS A 83 -20.15 8.95 1.97
N PHE A 84 -18.99 8.45 2.38
CA PHE A 84 -17.75 9.21 2.47
C PHE A 84 -17.17 9.44 1.07
N LEU A 85 -17.09 8.39 0.25
CA LEU A 85 -16.63 8.49 -1.14
C LEU A 85 -17.50 9.48 -1.94
N LYS A 86 -18.83 9.38 -1.83
CA LYS A 86 -19.79 10.29 -2.48
C LYS A 86 -19.64 11.74 -1.99
N ALA A 87 -19.45 11.97 -0.70
CA ALA A 87 -19.25 13.32 -0.15
C ALA A 87 -17.97 13.99 -0.67
N LYS A 88 -16.97 13.20 -1.05
CA LYS A 88 -15.71 13.66 -1.65
C LYS A 88 -15.76 13.73 -3.18
N GLY A 89 -16.82 13.23 -3.82
CA GLY A 89 -16.97 13.19 -5.28
C GLY A 89 -16.14 12.11 -5.97
N TRP A 90 -15.75 11.06 -5.24
CA TRP A 90 -14.95 9.93 -5.76
C TRP A 90 -15.80 8.74 -6.24
N LEU A 91 -17.10 8.75 -5.94
CA LEU A 91 -18.10 7.76 -6.35
C LEU A 91 -19.34 8.44 -6.90
#